data_AF-A0A7C3W3C5-F1
#
_entry.id   AF-A0A7C3W3C5-F1
#
_cell.length_a   1.000
_cell.length_b   1.000
_cell.length_c   1.000
_cell.angle_alpha   90.00
_cell.angle_beta   90.00
_cell.angle_gamma   90.00
#
_symmetry.space_group_name_H-M   'P 1'
#
loop_
_entity.id
_entity.type
_entity.pdbx_description
1 polymer ?
#
loop_
_entity_poly.entity_id
_entity_poly.type
_entity_poly.pdbx_seq_one_letter_code
_entity_poly.pdbx_strand_id
1 'polypeptide(L)' 'MGKAVVSLREEDLLELQAILLDEDQERALAFLQSRIAPQLPRSGTRGCDSTRINPYLVRAAAKRGVDKED' A
#
# COMPACT_ATOMS: atom_id res chain seq x y z
N MET A 1 -2.67 5.87 -17.19
CA MET A 1 -2.76 4.92 -16.05
C MET A 1 -1.38 4.78 -15.44
N GLY A 2 -1.20 5.17 -14.17
CA GLY A 2 0.05 4.89 -13.46
C GLY A 2 0.03 3.43 -12.99
N LYS A 3 1.06 2.66 -13.35
CA LYS A 3 1.24 1.29 -12.86
C LYS A 3 2.22 1.36 -11.68
N ALA A 4 1.85 0.77 -10.55
CA ALA A 4 2.81 0.50 -9.47
C ALA A 4 3.53 -0.80 -9.82
N VAL A 5 4.85 -0.73 -9.94
CA VAL A 5 5.69 -1.92 -10.15
C VAL A 5 6.27 -2.28 -8.80
N VAL A 6 5.95 -3.48 -8.31
CA VAL A 6 6.44 -4.02 -7.04
C VAL A 6 7.44 -5.12 -7.36
N SER A 7 8.61 -5.07 -6.74
CA SER A 7 9.64 -6.10 -6.91
C SER A 7 9.67 -6.98 -5.67
N LEU A 8 9.57 -8.29 -5.88
CA LEU A 8 9.62 -9.30 -4.83
C LEU A 8 10.93 -10.08 -4.99
N ARG A 9 11.49 -10.52 -3.85
CA ARG A 9 12.62 -11.44 -3.87
C ARG A 9 12.14 -12.85 -4.15
N GLU A 10 13.05 -13.73 -4.52
CA GLU A 10 12.73 -15.15 -4.78
C GLU A 10 12.10 -15.83 -3.56
N GLU A 11 12.61 -15.54 -2.35
CA GLU A 11 12.05 -16.00 -1.07
C GLU A 11 10.58 -15.58 -0.88
N ASP A 12 10.26 -14.32 -1.18
CA ASP A 12 8.90 -13.77 -1.04
C ASP A 12 7.94 -14.40 -2.09
N LEU A 13 8.45 -14.73 -3.28
CA LEU A 13 7.66 -15.37 -4.34
C LEU A 13 7.29 -16.81 -3.98
N LEU A 14 8.23 -17.56 -3.39
CA LEU A 14 7.97 -18.92 -2.91
C LEU A 14 6.96 -18.92 -1.76
N GLU A 15 7.09 -17.97 -0.83
CA GLU A 15 6.14 -17.79 0.27
C GLU A 15 4.74 -17.46 -0.25
N LEU A 16 4.62 -16.51 -1.18
CA LEU A 16 3.35 -16.16 -1.80
C LEU A 16 2.74 -17.37 -2.52
N GLN A 17 3.54 -18.15 -3.23
CA GLN A 17 3.05 -19.35 -3.92
C GLN A 17 2.48 -20.37 -2.93
N ALA A 18 3.15 -20.60 -1.80
CA ALA A 18 2.64 -21.50 -0.75
C ALA A 18 1.30 -21.00 -0.18
N ILE A 19 1.21 -19.70 0.14
CA ILE A 19 -0.02 -19.09 0.66
C ILE A 19 -1.20 -19.25 -0.32
N LEU A 20 -0.94 -19.03 -1.61
CA LEU A 20 -1.97 -19.14 -2.65
C LEU A 20 -2.45 -20.59 -2.85
N LEU A 21 -1.54 -21.57 -2.72
CA LEU A 21 -1.88 -22.99 -2.79
C LEU A 21 -2.73 -23.45 -1.61
N ASP A 22 -2.46 -22.90 -0.42
CA ASP A 22 -3.19 -23.22 0.80
C ASP A 22 -4.52 -22.45 0.92
N GLU A 23 -4.80 -21.51 0.01
CA GLU A 23 -5.96 -20.60 0.04
C GLU A 23 -6.11 -19.84 1.39
N ASP A 24 -4.99 -19.61 2.09
CA ASP A 24 -4.96 -18.98 3.41
C ASP A 24 -5.08 -17.46 3.29
N GLN A 25 -6.30 -16.96 3.52
CA GLN A 25 -6.63 -15.54 3.40
C GLN A 25 -5.94 -14.67 4.45
N GLU A 26 -5.73 -15.19 5.67
CA GLU A 26 -5.10 -14.42 6.74
C GLU A 26 -3.62 -14.22 6.45
N ARG A 27 -2.93 -15.28 6.02
CA ARG A 27 -1.53 -15.16 5.59
C ARG A 27 -1.37 -14.33 4.34
N ALA A 28 -2.29 -14.42 3.37
CA ALA A 28 -2.27 -13.57 2.19
C ALA A 28 -2.36 -12.09 2.56
N LEU A 29 -3.26 -11.74 3.49
CA LEU A 29 -3.38 -10.37 3.98
C LEU A 29 -2.10 -9.92 4.71
N ALA A 30 -1.55 -10.75 5.59
CA ALA A 30 -0.33 -10.45 6.31
C ALA A 30 0.88 -10.24 5.37
N PHE A 31 0.99 -11.07 4.32
CA PHE A 31 2.00 -10.92 3.27
C PHE A 31 1.83 -9.60 2.50
N LEU A 32 0.60 -9.28 2.08
CA LEU A 32 0.30 -8.03 1.38
C LEU A 32 0.68 -6.81 2.23
N GLN A 33 0.34 -6.81 3.52
CA GLN A 33 0.63 -5.70 4.43
C GLN A 33 2.12 -5.53 4.71
N SER A 34 2.86 -6.63 4.85
CA SER A 34 4.27 -6.59 5.23
C SER A 34 5.23 -6.40 4.04
N ARG A 35 4.92 -7.00 2.88
CA ARG A 35 5.82 -7.02 1.71
C ARG A 35 5.44 -6.06 0.60
N ILE A 36 4.13 -5.91 0.33
CA ILE A 36 3.64 -5.19 -0.85
C ILE A 36 3.25 -3.75 -0.49
N ALA A 37 2.46 -3.54 0.57
CA ALA A 37 1.98 -2.22 0.97
C ALA A 37 3.09 -1.16 1.19
N PRO A 38 4.26 -1.49 1.77
CA PRO A 38 5.33 -0.50 1.95
C PRO A 38 5.95 0.01 0.64
N GLN A 39 5.83 -0.76 -0.45
CA GLN A 39 6.33 -0.38 -1.77
C GLN A 39 5.33 0.46 -2.57
N LEU A 40 4.07 0.53 -2.12
CA LEU A 40 3.05 1.33 -2.77
C LEU A 40 3.23 2.82 -2.42
N PRO A 41 3.00 3.72 -3.40
CA PRO A 41 3.04 5.14 -3.12
C PRO A 41 1.96 5.52 -2.10
N ARG A 42 2.35 6.29 -1.08
CA ARG A 42 1.45 6.74 0.01
C ARG A 42 0.37 7.73 -0.47
N SER A 43 0.62 8.41 -1.59
CA SER A 43 -0.31 9.33 -2.24
C SER A 43 -0.74 8.79 -3.60
N GLY A 44 -2.00 9.05 -3.97
CA GLY A 44 -2.52 8.62 -5.25
C GLY A 44 -1.76 9.22 -6.43
N THR A 45 -1.77 8.54 -7.57
CA THR A 45 -1.37 9.18 -8.83
C THR A 45 -2.32 10.34 -9.14
N ARG A 46 -1.83 11.43 -9.76
CA ARG A 46 -2.54 12.73 -9.93
C ARG A 46 -4.04 12.65 -10.26
N GLY A 47 -4.49 11.65 -11.03
CA GLY A 47 -5.89 11.49 -11.44
C GLY A 47 -6.82 10.78 -10.43
N CYS A 48 -6.28 10.04 -9.46
CA CYS A 48 -7.06 9.29 -8.46
C CYS A 48 -6.67 9.66 -7.02
N ASP A 49 -5.89 10.73 -6.83
CA ASP A 49 -5.51 11.22 -5.52
C ASP A 49 -6.68 11.97 -4.87
N SER A 50 -7.51 11.24 -4.13
CA SER A 50 -8.68 11.80 -3.44
C SER A 50 -8.30 12.90 -2.46
N THR A 51 -7.07 12.90 -1.92
CA THR A 51 -6.58 13.98 -1.05
C THR A 51 -6.40 15.30 -1.78
N ARG A 52 -6.18 15.27 -3.10
CA ARG A 52 -6.12 16.45 -3.98
C ARG A 52 -7.47 16.85 -4.56
N ILE A 53 -8.34 15.88 -4.80
CA ILE A 53 -9.66 16.10 -5.40
C ILE A 53 -10.68 16.55 -4.35
N ASN A 54 -10.54 16.11 -3.10
CA ASN A 54 -11.49 16.39 -2.03
C ASN A 54 -10.86 17.29 -0.92
N PRO A 55 -11.27 18.58 -0.84
CA PRO A 55 -10.70 19.54 0.11
C PRO A 55 -11.00 19.22 1.59
N TYR A 56 -11.95 18.32 1.87
CA TYR A 56 -12.29 17.92 3.24
C TYR A 56 -11.34 16.85 3.82
N LEU A 57 -10.65 16.09 2.98
CA LEU A 57 -9.70 15.07 3.43
C LEU A 57 -8.40 15.69 3.98
N VAL A 58 -7.94 16.80 3.38
CA VAL A 58 -6.75 17.54 3.85
C VAL A 58 -6.98 18.16 5.23
N ARG A 59 -8.19 18.70 5.49
CA ARG A 59 -8.55 19.26 6.80
C ARG A 59 -8.63 18.22 7.90
N ALA A 60 -8.99 16.97 7.57
CA ALA A 60 -9.01 15.87 8.53
C ALA A 60 -7.59 15.40 8.90
N ALA A 61 -6.66 15.38 7.93
CA ALA A 61 -5.25 15.08 8.16
C ALA A 61 -4.57 16.18 9.00
N ALA A 62 -4.81 17.46 8.71
CA ALA A 62 -4.25 18.57 9.48
C ALA A 62 -4.76 18.64 10.94
N LYS A 63 -5.96 18.10 11.23
CA LYS A 63 -6.50 17.99 12.58
C LYS A 63 -5.95 16.79 13.37
N ARG A 64 -5.39 15.79 12.69
CA ARG A 64 -4.77 14.60 13.29
C ARG A 64 -3.26 14.78 13.19
N GLY A 65 -2.67 15.57 14.08
CA GLY A 65 -1.24 15.88 14.08
C GLY A 65 -0.37 14.63 13.89
N VAL A 66 0.16 14.47 12.68
CA VAL A 66 1.28 13.57 12.38
C VAL A 66 2.40 14.50 11.92
N ASP A 67 3.34 14.67 12.84
CA ASP A 67 4.55 15.46 12.75
C ASP A 67 5.43 15.10 11.53
N LYS A 68 6.07 16.17 11.01
CA LYS A 68 7.45 16.34 10.54
C LYS A 68 8.22 15.13 9.98
N GLU A 69 8.83 15.33 8.80
CA GLU A 69 10.30 15.24 8.64
C GLU A 69 10.76 15.92 7.32
N ASP A 70 11.84 16.71 7.47
CA ASP A 70 12.68 17.55 6.58
C ASP A 70 12.11 18.39 5.43
#